data_AF-A0A843HIW8-F1
#
_entry.id   AF-A0A843HIW8-F1
#
_cell.length_a   1.000
_cell.length_b   1.000
_cell.length_c   1.000
_cell.angle_alpha   90.00
_cell.angle_beta   90.00
_cell.angle_gamma   90.00
#
_symmetry.space_group_name_H-M   'P 1'
#
loop_
_entity.id
_entity.type
_entity.pdbx_description
1 polymer ?
#
loop_
_entity_poly.entity_id
_entity_poly.type
_entity_poly.pdbx_seq_one_letter_code
_entity_poly.pdbx_strand_id
1 'polypeptide(L)' 'MKNYTVKARQRYGSNSIDLTLPASIRKEYSINHGDIFKISPIEKDDVLTLEYKLIYHNEEEDEKE' A
#
# COMPACT_ATOMS: atom_id res chain seq x y z
N MET A 1 16.41 5.97 8.43
CA MET A 1 15.06 5.63 7.93
C MET A 1 14.63 4.31 8.54
N LYS A 2 13.36 4.18 8.89
CA LYS A 2 12.81 2.92 9.39
C LYS A 2 12.44 2.06 8.19
N ASN A 3 12.92 0.82 8.14
CA ASN A 3 12.59 -0.11 7.08
C ASN A 3 11.36 -0.92 7.50
N TYR A 4 10.44 -1.12 6.56
CA TYR A 4 9.27 -1.95 6.76
C TYR A 4 9.33 -3.11 5.78
N THR A 5 9.05 -4.31 6.27
CA THR A 5 8.95 -5.51 5.43
C THR A 5 7.52 -5.99 5.43
N VAL A 6 6.99 -6.27 4.24
CA VAL A 6 5.66 -6.82 4.03
C VAL A 6 5.78 -8.10 3.22
N LYS A 7 4.77 -8.98 3.34
CA LYS A 7 4.71 -10.24 2.60
C LYS A 7 3.52 -10.20 1.66
N ALA A 8 3.76 -10.50 0.38
CA ALA A 8 2.70 -10.73 -0.59
C ALA A 8 1.78 -11.88 -0.15
N ARG A 9 0.47 -11.69 -0.27
CA ARG A 9 -0.54 -12.71 0.05
C ARG A 9 -1.42 -12.94 -1.17
N GLN A 10 -1.67 -14.20 -1.49
CA GLN A 10 -2.61 -14.54 -2.55
C GLN A 10 -4.03 -14.16 -2.13
N ARG A 11 -4.75 -13.48 -3.01
CA ARG A 11 -6.16 -13.16 -2.78
C ARG A 11 -7.01 -14.33 -3.27
N TYR A 12 -7.84 -14.89 -2.39
CA TYR A 12 -8.69 -16.03 -2.74
C TYR A 12 -9.64 -15.69 -3.89
N GLY A 13 -9.77 -16.58 -4.86
CA GLY A 13 -10.64 -16.39 -6.02
C GLY A 13 -10.17 -15.33 -7.03
N SER A 14 -8.92 -14.87 -6.93
CA SER A 14 -8.34 -13.90 -7.86
C SER A 14 -6.90 -14.26 -8.23
N ASN A 15 -6.46 -13.78 -9.39
CA ASN A 15 -5.05 -13.82 -9.80
C ASN A 15 -4.24 -12.64 -9.21
N SER A 16 -4.87 -11.77 -8.41
CA SER A 16 -4.19 -10.68 -7.73
C SER A 16 -3.54 -11.12 -6.42
N ILE A 17 -2.54 -10.36 -5.98
CA ILE A 17 -1.91 -10.46 -4.67
C ILE A 17 -2.11 -9.18 -3.89
N ASP A 18 -2.13 -9.30 -2.57
CA ASP A 18 -2.22 -8.18 -1.65
C ASP A 18 -0.87 -7.94 -0.97
N LEU A 19 -0.46 -6.66 -0.91
CA LEU A 19 0.59 -6.18 -0.01
C LEU A 19 -0.07 -5.33 1.07
N THR A 20 -0.05 -5.81 2.31
CA THR A 20 -0.68 -5.11 3.43
C THR A 20 0.25 -4.05 4.00
N LEU A 21 -0.20 -2.79 4.00
CA LEU A 21 0.51 -1.71 4.70
C LEU A 21 0.52 -1.97 6.21
N PRO A 22 1.68 -1.93 6.88
CA PRO A 22 1.75 -2.03 8.33
C PRO A 22 0.96 -0.92 9.01
N ALA A 23 0.30 -1.25 10.13
CA ALA A 23 -0.50 -0.29 10.89
C ALA A 23 0.29 0.94 11.36
N SER A 24 1.62 0.81 11.55
CA SER A 24 2.49 1.93 11.87
C SER A 24 2.59 2.95 10.74
N ILE A 25 2.73 2.50 9.49
CA ILE A 25 2.76 3.39 8.31
C ILE A 25 1.41 4.08 8.16
N ARG A 26 0.31 3.31 8.26
CA ARG A 26 -1.05 3.84 8.17
C ARG A 26 -1.27 4.99 9.16
N LYS A 27 -0.88 4.80 10.43
CA LYS A 27 -1.02 5.81 11.49
C LYS A 27 -0.09 7.01 11.32
N GLU A 28 1.16 6.77 10.92
CA GLU A 28 2.18 7.81 10.77
C GLU A 28 1.83 8.80 9.65
N TYR A 29 1.23 8.31 8.56
CA TYR A 29 0.92 9.12 7.38
C TYR A 29 -0.60 9.32 7.18
N SER A 30 -1.40 9.03 8.19
CA SER A 30 -2.87 9.14 8.16
C SER A 30 -3.52 8.51 6.91
N ILE A 31 -3.03 7.35 6.49
CA ILE A 31 -3.59 6.65 5.32
C ILE A 31 -4.96 6.07 5.72
N ASN A 32 -6.00 6.38 4.95
CA ASN A 32 -7.38 6.02 5.26
C ASN A 32 -7.91 4.95 4.29
N HIS A 33 -8.99 4.26 4.66
CA HIS A 33 -9.72 3.50 3.64
C HIS A 33 -10.28 4.48 2.59
N GLY A 34 -10.28 4.05 1.33
CA GLY A 34 -10.68 4.91 0.21
C GLY A 34 -9.53 5.72 -0.40
N ASP A 35 -8.38 5.84 0.26
CA ASP A 35 -7.18 6.40 -0.37
C ASP A 35 -6.80 5.63 -1.64
N ILE A 36 -6.49 6.36 -2.71
CA ILE A 36 -6.10 5.75 -3.99
C ILE A 36 -4.62 6.00 -4.24
N PHE A 37 -3.89 4.90 -4.40
CA PHE A 37 -2.49 4.92 -4.79
C PHE A 37 -2.35 4.51 -6.26
N LYS A 38 -1.56 5.28 -7.01
CA LYS A 38 -1.03 4.84 -8.29
C LYS A 38 0.20 3.99 -8.03
N ILE A 39 0.25 2.80 -8.63
CA ILE A 39 1.43 1.92 -8.62
C ILE A 39 2.22 2.09 -9.91
N SER A 40 3.53 2.23 -9.80
CA SER A 40 4.45 2.24 -10.93
C SER A 40 5.53 1.17 -10.73
N PRO A 41 5.56 0.11 -11.56
CA PRO A 41 6.66 -0.85 -11.52
C PRO A 41 7.90 -0.23 -12.20
N ILE A 42 9.04 -0.35 -11.53
CA ILE A 42 10.34 0.11 -12.02
C ILE A 42 11.30 -1.07 -11.90
N GLU A 43 11.82 -1.56 -13.02
CA GLU A 43 12.78 -2.65 -13.07
C GLU A 43 14.15 -2.11 -13.47
N LYS A 44 15.15 -2.33 -12.62
CA LYS A 44 16.52 -1.88 -12.85
C LYS A 44 17.49 -2.82 -12.15
N ASP A 45 18.55 -3.24 -12.85
CA ASP A 45 19.62 -4.08 -12.29
C ASP A 45 19.07 -5.36 -11.61
N ASP A 46 18.11 -6.04 -12.25
CA ASP A 46 17.38 -7.21 -11.74
C ASP A 46 16.61 -6.98 -10.42
N VAL A 47 16.40 -5.73 -10.04
CA VAL A 47 15.59 -5.33 -8.89
C VAL A 47 14.28 -4.72 -9.38
N LEU A 48 13.17 -5.38 -9.02
CA LEU A 48 11.83 -4.83 -9.17
C LEU A 48 11.48 -3.94 -7.97
N THR A 49 11.21 -2.68 -8.25
CA THR A 49 10.67 -1.72 -7.29
C THR A 49 9.22 -1.41 -7.64
N LEU A 50 8.32 -1.51 -6.66
CA LEU A 50 6.93 -1.07 -6.81
C LEU A 50 6.77 0.26 -6.08
N GLU A 51 6.69 1.36 -6.84
CA GLU A 51 6.47 2.69 -6.27
C GLU A 51 4.97 2.95 -6.14
N TYR A 52 4.52 3.25 -4.92
CA TYR A 52 3.15 3.63 -4.62
C TYR A 52 3.10 5.13 -4.34
N LYS A 53 2.28 5.85 -5.11
CA LYS A 53 2.06 7.29 -4.94
C LYS A 53 0.60 7.56 -4.63
N LEU A 54 0.32 8.17 -3.47
CA LEU A 54 -1.02 8.64 -3.12
C LEU A 54 -1.43 9.70 -4.16
N ILE A 55 -2.54 9.46 -4.86
CA ILE A 55 -3.08 10.36 -5.89
C ILE A 55 -4.47 10.90 -5.55
N TYR A 56 -5.13 10.29 -4.56
CA TYR A 56 -6.36 10.78 -3.97
C TYR A 56 -6.35 10.41 -2.49
N HIS A 57 -6.57 11.40 -1.64
CA HIS A 57 -6.67 11.24 -0.20
C HIS A 57 -8.14 11.34 0.20
N ASN A 58 -8.66 10.30 0.83
CA ASN A 58 -10.00 10.31 1.40
C ASN A 58 -9.96 11.03 2.74
N GLU A 59 -10.61 12.19 2.79
CA GLU A 59 -10.69 13.03 3.99
C GLU A 59 -11.71 12.51 5.02
N GLU A 60 -12.57 11.56 4.62
CA GLU A 60 -13.44 10.86 5.55
C GLU A 60 -12.58 9.87 6.36
N GLU A 61 -12.28 10.22 7.61
CA GLU A 61 -11.77 9.26 8.57
C GLU A 61 -12.78 8.13 8.72
N ASP A 62 -12.29 6.90 8.71
CA ASP A 62 -13.10 5.72 8.99
C ASP A 62 -13.89 5.94 10.29
N GLU A 63 -15.19 6.26 10.17
CA GLU A 63 -16.12 6.22 11.28
C GLU A 63 -16.09 4.78 11.81
N LYS A 64 -15.46 4.62 12.97
CA LYS A 64 -15.12 3.34 13.59
C LYS A 64 -16.32 2.38 13.60
N GLU A 65 -16.12 1.18 13.05
CA GLU A 65 -16.81 -0.04 13.52
C GLU A 65 -16.40 -0.38 14.96
#